data_AF-A0A7C2HD81-F1
#
_entry.id   AF-A0A7C2HD81-F1
#
_cell.length_a   1.000
_cell.length_b   1.000
_cell.length_c   1.000
_cell.angle_alpha   90.00
_cell.angle_beta   90.00
_cell.angle_gamma   90.00
#
_symmetry.space_group_name_H-M   'P 1'
#
loop_
_entity.id
_entity.type
_entity.pdbx_description
1 polymer ?
#
loop_
_entity_poly.entity_id
_entity_poly.type
_entity_poly.pdbx_seq_one_letter_code
_entity_poly.pdbx_strand_id
1 'polypeptide(L)'
;MVAQDPEATIGRLRNLVEKHSVCYEVRSEEQVVDGKIMKVGFELQLYGTHDHGETRLTPGCERCVQTFEDLREIAEWIMPREERASRYEIEPYDSAPHLSPARKLRGEVVLTMRIVHRHAFFQPIDECEQLCLAEMKAKLIELGARQGN
;
A
#
# COMPACT_ATOMS: atom_id res chain seq x y z
N MET A 1 -12.69 7.55 24.93
CA MET A 1 -12.15 6.84 23.76
C MET A 1 -11.76 5.46 24.22
N VAL A 2 -12.49 4.41 23.81
CA VAL A 2 -12.14 3.03 24.17
C VAL A 2 -10.85 2.71 23.42
N ALA A 3 -9.77 2.40 24.16
CA ALA A 3 -8.58 1.83 23.56
C ALA A 3 -9.01 0.53 22.87
N GLN A 4 -9.00 0.51 21.54
CA GLN A 4 -9.25 -0.71 20.79
C GLN A 4 -8.20 -1.73 21.22
N ASP A 5 -8.65 -2.93 21.57
CA ASP A 5 -7.77 -4.04 21.88
C ASP A 5 -6.82 -4.27 20.68
N PRO A 6 -5.49 -4.10 20.86
CA PRO A 6 -4.53 -4.26 19.78
C PRO A 6 -4.58 -5.65 19.15
N GLU A 7 -4.85 -6.69 19.95
CA GLU A 7 -4.89 -8.06 19.48
C GLU A 7 -6.13 -8.31 18.60
N ALA A 8 -7.29 -7.81 19.02
CA ALA A 8 -8.51 -7.84 18.22
C ALA A 8 -8.36 -7.06 16.90
N THR A 9 -7.63 -5.94 16.93
CA THR A 9 -7.34 -5.13 15.73
C THR A 9 -6.47 -5.90 14.74
N ILE A 10 -5.36 -6.48 15.21
CA ILE A 10 -4.45 -7.28 14.38
C ILE A 10 -5.18 -8.50 13.80
N GLY A 11 -5.98 -9.21 14.61
CA GLY A 11 -6.76 -10.36 14.15
C GLY A 11 -7.72 -10.00 13.01
N ARG A 12 -8.40 -8.85 13.12
CA ARG A 12 -9.29 -8.36 12.07
C ARG A 12 -8.53 -7.96 10.80
N LEU A 13 -7.39 -7.29 10.91
CA LEU A 13 -6.57 -6.90 9.75
C LEU A 13 -5.98 -8.13 9.03
N ARG A 14 -5.58 -9.16 9.78
CA ARG A 14 -5.17 -10.47 9.22
C ARG A 14 -6.30 -11.10 8.39
N ASN A 15 -7.53 -11.05 8.89
CA ASN A 15 -8.69 -11.54 8.14
C ASN A 15 -8.90 -10.78 6.83
N LEU A 16 -8.65 -9.45 6.80
CA LEU A 16 -8.71 -8.68 5.55
C LEU A 16 -7.62 -9.09 4.57
N VAL A 17 -6.38 -9.29 5.06
CA VAL A 17 -5.26 -9.78 4.25
C VAL A 17 -5.57 -11.13 3.62
N GLU A 18 -6.12 -12.07 4.40
CA GLU A 18 -6.52 -13.39 3.91
C GLU A 18 -7.68 -13.31 2.90
N LYS A 19 -8.77 -12.63 3.29
CA LYS A 19 -9.98 -12.44 2.47
C LYS A 19 -9.66 -11.90 1.08
N HIS A 20 -8.76 -10.93 1.00
CA HIS A 20 -8.40 -10.26 -0.26
C HIS A 20 -7.12 -10.81 -0.90
N SER A 21 -6.51 -11.84 -0.32
CA SER A 21 -5.21 -12.38 -0.79
C SER A 21 -4.17 -11.28 -0.97
N VAL A 22 -4.05 -10.39 0.02
CA VAL A 22 -3.28 -9.15 -0.10
C VAL A 22 -1.79 -9.45 -0.30
N CYS A 23 -1.22 -8.80 -1.31
CA CYS A 23 0.23 -8.74 -1.53
C CYS A 23 0.68 -7.31 -1.76
N TYR A 24 1.99 -7.06 -1.72
CA TYR A 24 2.54 -5.72 -1.88
C TYR A 24 3.79 -5.66 -2.75
N GLU A 25 3.99 -4.56 -3.45
CA GLU A 25 5.22 -4.23 -4.19
C GLU A 25 5.80 -2.91 -3.69
N VAL A 26 7.12 -2.73 -3.85
CA VAL A 26 7.80 -1.48 -3.54
C VAL A 26 8.53 -0.99 -4.79
N ARG A 27 8.33 0.28 -5.13
CA ARG A 27 9.05 0.96 -6.21
C ARG A 27 9.73 2.20 -5.66
N SER A 28 10.86 2.59 -6.26
CA SER A 28 11.41 3.92 -6.00
C SER A 28 10.65 4.95 -6.82
N GLU A 29 10.27 6.05 -6.18
CA GLU A 29 9.81 7.23 -6.89
C GLU A 29 11.02 7.99 -7.44
N GLU A 30 11.03 8.24 -8.74
CA GLU A 30 12.14 8.87 -9.45
C GLU A 30 11.72 10.21 -10.05
N GLN A 31 12.57 11.22 -9.91
CA GLN A 31 12.37 12.56 -10.48
C GLN A 31 13.62 13.01 -11.23
N VAL A 32 13.43 13.79 -12.29
CA VAL A 32 14.55 14.42 -13.00
C VAL A 32 14.88 15.75 -12.32
N VAL A 33 16.03 15.82 -11.66
CA VAL A 33 16.55 17.03 -11.00
C VAL A 33 17.87 17.39 -11.69
N ASP A 34 17.96 18.60 -12.25
CA ASP A 34 19.13 19.10 -12.98
C ASP A 34 19.67 18.12 -14.05
N GLY A 35 18.74 17.48 -14.78
CA GLY A 35 19.07 16.52 -15.85
C GLY A 35 19.53 15.14 -15.37
N LYS A 36 19.44 14.85 -14.06
CA LYS A 36 19.76 13.55 -13.48
C LYS A 36 18.51 12.89 -12.90
N ILE A 37 18.39 11.58 -13.06
CA ILE A 37 17.35 10.79 -12.41
C ILE A 37 17.76 10.61 -10.94
N MET A 38 16.91 11.08 -10.03
CA MET A 38 17.09 11.01 -8.59
C MET A 38 15.96 10.23 -7.96
N LYS A 39 16.27 9.34 -7.02
CA LYS A 39 15.28 8.65 -6.20
C LYS A 39 14.87 9.56 -5.05
N VAL A 40 13.62 9.99 -5.03
CA VAL A 40 13.11 11.00 -4.09
C VAL A 40 12.13 10.44 -3.06
N GLY A 41 11.73 9.19 -3.21
CA GLY A 41 10.81 8.52 -2.30
C GLY A 41 10.53 7.07 -2.69
N PHE A 42 9.51 6.50 -2.07
CA PHE A 42 9.03 5.16 -2.36
C PHE A 42 7.54 5.15 -2.64
N GLU A 43 7.13 4.27 -3.55
CA GLU A 43 5.75 3.82 -3.70
C GLU A 43 5.64 2.43 -3.09
N LEU A 44 4.77 2.29 -2.08
CA LEU A 44 4.34 1.01 -1.55
C LEU A 44 2.94 0.73 -2.09
N GLN A 45 2.81 -0.29 -2.94
CA GLN A 45 1.54 -0.64 -3.55
C GLN A 45 0.96 -1.89 -2.89
N LEU A 46 -0.28 -1.80 -2.42
CA LEU A 46 -1.05 -2.93 -1.92
C LEU A 46 -1.98 -3.42 -3.03
N TYR A 47 -1.99 -4.72 -3.27
CA TYR A 47 -2.85 -5.39 -4.24
C TYR A 47 -3.81 -6.29 -3.50
N GLY A 48 -5.09 -6.22 -3.86
CA GLY A 48 -6.14 -7.08 -3.32
C GLY A 48 -7.06 -7.59 -4.42
N THR A 49 -7.61 -8.77 -4.24
CA THR A 49 -8.69 -9.28 -5.08
C THR A 49 -10.03 -9.19 -4.39
N HIS A 50 -11.06 -8.80 -5.14
CA HIS A 50 -12.43 -9.10 -4.77
C HIS A 50 -12.79 -10.53 -5.24
N ASP A 51 -13.52 -11.28 -4.41
CA ASP A 51 -14.22 -12.57 -4.66
C ASP A 51 -13.55 -13.64 -5.58
N HIS A 52 -13.39 -14.87 -5.08
CA HIS A 52 -12.68 -15.97 -5.75
C HIS A 52 -13.38 -16.54 -7.02
N GLY A 53 -14.56 -16.03 -7.40
CA GLY A 53 -15.39 -16.61 -8.47
C GLY A 53 -15.56 -15.76 -9.74
N GLU A 54 -15.39 -14.44 -9.67
CA GLU A 54 -15.61 -13.54 -10.82
C GLU A 54 -14.27 -12.98 -11.33
N THR A 55 -13.86 -13.43 -12.52
CA THR A 55 -12.56 -13.06 -13.09
C THR A 55 -12.50 -11.62 -13.60
N ARG A 56 -13.65 -10.96 -13.82
CA ARG A 56 -13.73 -9.63 -14.41
C ARG A 56 -14.06 -8.58 -13.34
N LEU A 57 -13.08 -7.72 -13.06
CA LEU A 57 -13.35 -6.43 -12.42
C LEU A 57 -14.22 -5.60 -13.37
N THR A 58 -15.31 -5.06 -12.83
CA THR A 58 -16.01 -3.94 -13.48
C THR A 58 -15.53 -2.65 -12.82
N PRO A 59 -15.04 -1.66 -13.58
CA PRO A 59 -14.55 -0.41 -13.02
C PRO A 59 -15.58 0.24 -12.07
N GLY A 60 -15.15 0.56 -10.86
CA GLY A 60 -15.99 1.25 -9.87
C GLY A 60 -17.14 0.42 -9.28
N CYS A 61 -17.16 -0.91 -9.43
CA CYS A 61 -18.19 -1.72 -8.78
C CYS A 61 -18.07 -1.68 -7.24
N GLU A 62 -19.18 -1.88 -6.54
CA GLU A 62 -19.24 -1.80 -5.06
C GLU A 62 -18.22 -2.72 -4.37
N ARG A 63 -17.95 -3.89 -4.94
CA ARG A 63 -16.97 -4.85 -4.41
C ARG A 63 -15.53 -4.35 -4.55
N CYS A 64 -15.21 -3.66 -5.64
CA CYS A 64 -13.90 -3.04 -5.83
C CYS A 64 -13.70 -1.89 -4.83
N VAL A 65 -14.73 -1.06 -4.65
CA VAL A 65 -14.73 0.03 -3.67
C VAL A 65 -14.53 -0.53 -2.27
N GLN A 66 -15.29 -1.56 -1.88
CA GLN A 66 -15.12 -2.19 -0.56
C GLN A 66 -13.72 -2.78 -0.38
N THR A 67 -13.16 -3.41 -1.41
CA THR A 67 -11.80 -3.95 -1.36
C THR A 67 -10.78 -2.82 -1.19
N PHE A 68 -10.97 -1.69 -1.87
CA PHE A 68 -10.11 -0.51 -1.71
C PHE A 68 -10.19 0.05 -0.29
N GLU A 69 -11.39 0.16 0.29
CA GLU A 69 -11.57 0.60 1.68
C GLU A 69 -10.89 -0.36 2.68
N ASP A 70 -11.02 -1.66 2.47
CA ASP A 70 -10.35 -2.68 3.29
C ASP A 70 -8.80 -2.58 3.16
N LEU A 71 -8.29 -2.29 1.95
CA LEU A 71 -6.86 -2.01 1.74
C LEU A 71 -6.42 -0.69 2.39
N ARG A 72 -7.26 0.35 2.37
CA ARG A 72 -6.97 1.65 3.00
C ARG A 72 -6.83 1.49 4.50
N GLU A 73 -7.67 0.67 5.10
CA GLU A 73 -7.58 0.41 6.53
C GLU A 73 -6.26 -0.30 6.93
N ILE A 74 -5.80 -1.25 6.12
CA ILE A 74 -4.48 -1.87 6.29
C ILE A 74 -3.38 -0.80 6.14
N ALA A 75 -3.45 0.01 5.08
CA ALA A 75 -2.50 1.09 4.80
C ALA A 75 -2.39 2.08 5.98
N GLU A 76 -3.52 2.52 6.54
CA GLU A 76 -3.58 3.41 7.69
C GLU A 76 -2.97 2.81 8.95
N TRP A 77 -3.16 1.51 9.17
CA TRP A 77 -2.58 0.84 10.34
C TRP A 77 -1.06 0.64 10.23
N ILE A 78 -0.55 0.34 9.02
CA ILE A 78 0.89 0.12 8.83
C ILE A 78 1.69 1.43 8.89
N MET A 79 1.08 2.59 8.60
CA MET A 79 1.77 3.88 8.66
C MET A 79 2.37 4.14 10.06
N PRO A 80 3.58 4.73 10.14
CA PRO A 80 4.09 5.27 11.38
C PRO A 80 3.15 6.34 11.93
N ARG A 81 2.89 6.30 13.25
CA ARG A 81 1.99 7.26 13.93
C ARG A 81 2.74 8.48 14.46
N GLU A 82 4.05 8.38 14.66
CA GLU A 82 4.86 9.51 15.09
C GLU A 82 5.05 10.52 13.95
N GLU A 83 5.15 11.80 14.30
CA GLU A 83 5.58 12.81 13.34
C GLU A 83 7.06 12.61 13.01
N ARG A 84 7.38 12.50 11.71
CA ARG A 84 8.72 12.24 11.18
C ARG A 84 9.06 13.21 10.05
N ALA A 85 10.33 13.22 9.66
CA ALA A 85 10.83 14.00 8.52
C ALA A 85 10.21 13.54 7.18
N SER A 86 9.70 12.31 7.11
CA SER A 86 8.90 11.80 6.01
C SER A 86 7.41 12.12 6.17
N ARG A 87 6.70 12.19 5.04
CA ARG A 87 5.24 12.23 4.96
C ARG A 87 4.72 11.05 4.16
N TYR A 88 3.47 10.69 4.41
CA TYR A 88 2.81 9.54 3.80
C TYR A 88 1.53 10.00 3.12
N GLU A 89 1.33 9.62 1.87
CA GLU A 89 0.15 9.98 1.08
C GLU A 89 -0.48 8.69 0.56
N ILE A 90 -1.77 8.46 0.85
CA ILE A 90 -2.56 7.41 0.21
C ILE A 90 -3.21 8.02 -1.02
N GLU A 91 -2.97 7.43 -2.18
CA GLU A 91 -3.59 7.90 -3.43
C GLU A 91 -5.10 7.62 -3.44
N PRO A 92 -5.91 8.48 -4.09
CA PRO A 92 -7.33 8.20 -4.30
C PRO A 92 -7.56 6.89 -5.05
N TYR A 93 -8.75 6.31 -4.88
CA TYR A 93 -9.11 5.09 -5.59
C TYR A 93 -9.11 5.29 -7.10
N ASP A 94 -8.22 4.58 -7.80
CA ASP A 94 -8.27 4.43 -9.25
C ASP A 94 -9.19 3.26 -9.61
N SER A 95 -10.29 3.59 -10.30
CA SER A 95 -11.28 2.61 -10.75
C SER A 95 -10.80 1.74 -11.92
N ALA A 96 -9.64 2.06 -12.51
CA ALA A 96 -9.06 1.27 -13.58
C ALA A 96 -8.72 -0.16 -13.12
N PRO A 97 -9.06 -1.20 -13.91
CA PRO A 97 -8.68 -2.56 -13.57
C PRO A 97 -7.19 -2.75 -13.80
N HIS A 98 -6.46 -3.15 -12.75
CA HIS A 98 -5.05 -3.49 -12.87
C HIS A 98 -4.90 -4.97 -13.21
N LEU A 99 -4.23 -5.25 -14.33
CA LEU A 99 -4.00 -6.61 -14.84
C LEU A 99 -2.49 -6.83 -14.99
N SER A 100 -1.95 -7.80 -14.24
CA SER A 100 -0.55 -8.19 -14.34
C SER A 100 -0.40 -9.57 -15.00
N PRO A 101 0.43 -9.72 -16.05
CA PRO A 101 0.76 -11.03 -16.62
C PRO A 101 1.37 -11.98 -15.58
N ALA A 102 2.20 -11.46 -14.67
CA ALA A 102 2.80 -12.23 -13.58
C ALA A 102 1.74 -12.83 -12.64
N ARG A 103 0.54 -12.23 -12.60
CA ARG A 103 -0.61 -12.66 -11.78
C ARG A 103 -1.77 -13.17 -12.64
N LYS A 104 -1.44 -13.76 -13.79
CA LYS A 104 -2.38 -14.44 -14.69
C LYS A 104 -3.52 -13.56 -15.20
N LEU A 105 -3.28 -12.25 -15.29
CA LEU A 105 -4.29 -11.26 -15.72
C LEU A 105 -5.58 -11.34 -14.86
N ARG A 106 -5.44 -11.75 -13.60
CA ARG A 106 -6.50 -11.59 -12.61
C ARG A 106 -6.66 -10.10 -12.33
N GLY A 107 -7.89 -9.62 -12.33
CA GLY A 107 -8.18 -8.24 -11.98
C GLY A 107 -7.88 -7.99 -10.50
N GLU A 108 -7.08 -6.95 -10.24
CA GLU A 108 -6.71 -6.54 -8.89
C GLU A 108 -7.11 -5.08 -8.62
N VAL A 109 -7.51 -4.85 -7.37
CA VAL A 109 -7.67 -3.51 -6.81
C VAL A 109 -6.34 -3.10 -6.22
N VAL A 110 -5.90 -1.88 -6.53
CA VAL A 110 -4.61 -1.36 -6.10
C VAL A 110 -4.81 -0.14 -5.22
N LEU A 111 -4.05 -0.08 -4.13
CA LEU A 111 -3.87 1.12 -3.33
C LEU A 111 -2.39 1.47 -3.30
N THR A 112 -2.05 2.67 -3.76
CA THR A 112 -0.68 3.20 -3.73
C THR A 112 -0.51 4.12 -2.53
N MET A 113 0.57 3.89 -1.80
CA MET A 113 1.05 4.79 -0.74
C MET A 113 2.39 5.37 -1.16
N ARG A 114 2.56 6.68 -1.00
CA ARG A 114 3.82 7.38 -1.24
C ARG A 114 4.50 7.73 0.06
N ILE A 115 5.80 7.46 0.14
CA ILE A 115 6.68 7.80 1.25
C ILE A 115 7.71 8.78 0.71
N VAL A 116 7.58 10.05 1.08
CA VAL A 116 8.41 11.15 0.54
C VAL A 116 8.83 12.10 1.65
N HIS A 117 9.83 12.93 1.38
CA HIS A 117 10.25 14.00 2.28
C HIS A 117 9.09 14.96 2.62
N ARG A 118 8.91 15.27 3.90
CA ARG A 118 7.86 16.19 4.37
C ARG A 118 8.05 17.60 3.82
N HIS A 119 9.28 18.12 3.87
CA HIS A 119 9.58 19.53 3.59
C HIS A 119 10.39 19.76 2.31
N ALA A 120 10.99 18.73 1.72
CA ALA A 120 11.90 18.87 0.59
C ALA A 120 11.68 17.78 -0.46
N PHE A 121 10.61 17.93 -1.24
CA PHE A 121 10.11 16.89 -2.17
C PHE A 121 11.13 16.38 -3.20
N PHE A 122 12.11 17.21 -3.60
CA PHE A 122 13.15 16.82 -4.56
C PHE A 122 14.44 16.32 -3.90
N GLN A 123 14.47 16.18 -2.57
CA GLN A 123 15.64 15.63 -1.90
C GLN A 123 15.73 14.11 -2.13
N PRO A 124 16.95 13.57 -2.21
CA PRO A 124 17.15 12.13 -2.31
C PRO A 124 16.60 11.42 -1.07
N ILE A 125 16.16 10.18 -1.24
CA ILE A 125 15.82 9.26 -0.13
C ILE A 125 16.94 9.27 0.92
N ASP A 126 16.57 9.44 2.19
CA ASP A 126 17.51 9.33 3.31
C ASP A 126 17.21 8.10 4.20
N GLU A 127 17.86 8.04 5.36
CA GLU A 127 17.70 6.94 6.33
C GLU A 127 16.28 6.89 6.94
N CYS A 128 15.60 8.03 7.04
CA CYS A 128 14.24 8.14 7.58
C CYS A 128 13.23 7.45 6.66
N GLU A 129 13.24 7.73 5.35
CA GLU A 129 12.32 7.06 4.42
C GLU A 129 12.58 5.55 4.35
N GLN A 130 13.85 5.13 4.39
CA GLN A 130 14.21 3.71 4.42
C GLN A 130 13.71 3.01 5.68
N LEU A 131 13.85 3.67 6.84
CA LEU A 131 13.34 3.15 8.12
C LEU A 131 11.81 3.03 8.10
N CYS A 132 11.11 4.07 7.61
CA CYS A 132 9.66 4.06 7.51
C CYS A 132 9.16 2.93 6.60
N LEU A 133 9.79 2.76 5.43
CA LEU A 133 9.49 1.66 4.54
C LEU A 133 9.73 0.30 5.21
N ALA A 134 10.85 0.14 5.92
CA ALA A 134 11.17 -1.12 6.62
C ALA A 134 10.13 -1.47 7.70
N GLU A 135 9.69 -0.49 8.48
CA GLU A 135 8.63 -0.66 9.48
C GLU A 135 7.30 -1.04 8.84
N MET A 136 6.89 -0.36 7.78
CA MET A 136 5.66 -0.64 7.05
C MET A 136 5.67 -2.06 6.46
N LYS A 137 6.81 -2.49 5.90
CA LYS A 137 6.99 -3.87 5.42
C LYS A 137 6.92 -4.90 6.55
N ALA A 138 7.54 -4.62 7.70
CA ALA A 138 7.51 -5.52 8.85
C ALA A 138 6.08 -5.74 9.35
N LYS A 139 5.28 -4.66 9.45
CA LYS A 139 3.87 -4.73 9.80
C LYS A 139 3.02 -5.49 8.78
N LEU A 140 3.28 -5.31 7.48
CA LEU A 140 2.60 -6.11 6.43
C LEU A 140 2.90 -7.61 6.56
N ILE A 141 4.16 -7.96 6.85
CA ILE A 141 4.56 -9.35 7.10
C ILE A 141 3.87 -9.91 8.35
N GLU A 142 3.76 -9.11 9.42
CA GLU A 142 3.04 -9.49 10.65
C GLU A 142 1.55 -9.79 10.38
N LEU A 143 0.94 -9.07 9.44
CA LEU A 143 -0.43 -9.31 8.99
C LEU A 143 -0.57 -10.48 8.01
N GLY A 144 0.55 -11.07 7.56
CA GLY A 144 0.57 -12.20 6.63
C GLY A 144 0.57 -11.82 5.14
N ALA A 145 0.71 -10.54 4.82
CA ALA A 145 0.79 -10.09 3.43
C ALA A 145 2.15 -10.48 2.82
N ARG A 146 2.13 -10.89 1.56
CA ARG A 146 3.35 -11.34 0.85
C ARG A 146 3.90 -10.23 -0.02
N GLN A 147 5.22 -10.10 -0.07
CA GLN A 147 5.84 -9.25 -1.08
C GLN A 147 5.69 -9.93 -2.45
N GLY A 148 5.07 -9.24 -3.40
CA GLY A 148 5.04 -9.61 -4.81
C GLY A 148 6.40 -9.41 -5.46
N ASN A 149 6.68 -10.21 -6.49
CA ASN A 149 7.84 -10.04 -7.37
C ASN A 149 7.51 -9.11 -8.52
#